data_AF-A0A814SHR1-F1
#
_entry.id   AF-A0A814SHR1-F1
#
_cell.length_a   1.000
_cell.length_b   1.000
_cell.length_c   1.000
_cell.angle_alpha   90.00
_cell.angle_beta   90.00
_cell.angle_gamma   90.00
#
_symmetry.space_group_name_H-M   'P 1'
#
loop_
_entity.id
_entity.type
_entity.pdbx_description
1 polymer ?
#
loop_
_entity_poly.entity_id
_entity_poly.type
_entity_poly.pdbx_seq_one_letter_code
_entity_poly.pdbx_strand_id
1 'polypeptide(L)'
;MHWRIIISILISIANISAYIAIGGSPSSPWDRDATFDPTTGWPTRDFGMVLSTAAIDMGGTYLLNAQGNAQVAVYGDSSAGRIANKMYNASTNTLSASVIIPQGATQIMLSFINTSGPGLQNISVLQPGYDLTSKSNITNLMLTHLSRFSIIRFMDWTSRNTNLEVNWNETTPLNWLQYTPSKRNPWKTIPFIANQFNSNVDIWIKIPYGATDDYVLNVAQLMLNQLNPTINIYVEFSNELWNFIFAQATANLKAANDSVLNQDDPLRLAYDNSTSIRVP
;
A
#
# COMPACT_ATOMS: atom_id res chain seq x y z
N MET A 1 13.41 -23.30 -1.30
CA MET A 1 13.62 -22.01 -0.60
C MET A 1 12.50 -21.86 0.42
N HIS A 2 12.82 -21.93 1.70
CA HIS A 2 11.83 -21.85 2.78
C HIS A 2 11.36 -20.39 2.93
N TRP A 3 10.13 -20.11 2.51
CA TRP A 3 9.49 -18.81 2.64
C TRP A 3 9.25 -18.49 4.12
N ARG A 4 10.18 -17.77 4.77
CA ARG A 4 9.91 -17.09 6.04
C ARG A 4 9.07 -15.85 5.75
N ILE A 5 7.77 -16.06 5.52
CA ILE A 5 6.79 -14.98 5.34
C ILE A 5 6.41 -14.50 6.74
N ILE A 6 7.23 -13.61 7.30
CA ILE A 6 6.84 -12.72 8.39
C ILE A 6 6.19 -11.52 7.70
N ILE A 7 4.90 -11.62 7.39
CA ILE A 7 4.10 -10.49 6.90
C ILE A 7 3.02 -10.21 7.95
N SER A 8 3.41 -9.44 8.96
CA SER A 8 2.47 -8.51 9.56
C SER A 8 2.55 -7.23 8.75
N ILE A 9 1.75 -7.19 7.68
CA ILE A 9 0.89 -6.08 7.24
C ILE A 9 0.43 -6.40 5.81
N LEU A 10 -0.67 -7.13 5.80
CA LEU A 10 -1.69 -7.14 4.76
C LEU A 10 -2.98 -6.54 5.35
N ILE A 11 -2.81 -5.57 6.26
CA ILE A 11 -3.93 -4.80 6.81
C ILE A 11 -4.30 -3.80 5.71
N SER A 12 -5.37 -4.11 4.97
CA SER A 12 -5.94 -3.38 3.82
C SER A 12 -5.22 -3.54 2.50
N ILE A 13 -5.41 -4.69 1.88
CA ILE A 13 -5.59 -4.64 0.42
C ILE A 13 -7.07 -4.45 0.06
N ALA A 14 -8.02 -4.62 0.97
CA ALA A 14 -9.41 -4.72 0.61
C ALA A 14 -10.36 -3.93 1.52
N ASN A 15 -10.90 -2.83 0.99
CA ASN A 15 -11.98 -1.98 1.54
C ASN A 15 -11.66 -1.06 2.71
N ILE A 16 -10.54 -0.35 2.67
CA ILE A 16 -10.46 0.89 3.43
C ILE A 16 -9.98 2.02 2.53
N SER A 17 -10.93 2.82 2.06
CA SER A 17 -10.65 4.16 1.55
C SER A 17 -10.10 5.00 2.70
N ALA A 18 -8.96 5.63 2.40
CA ALA A 18 -8.23 6.60 3.21
C ALA A 18 -7.38 6.06 4.38
N TYR A 19 -6.06 6.27 4.21
CA TYR A 19 -4.98 6.30 5.20
C TYR A 19 -4.99 5.21 6.28
N ILE A 20 -4.16 4.18 6.08
CA ILE A 20 -3.69 3.33 7.18
C ILE A 20 -2.32 3.78 7.58
N ALA A 21 -2.22 4.30 8.80
CA ALA A 21 -0.96 4.72 9.38
C ALA A 21 -0.89 4.17 10.80
N ILE A 22 0.15 3.39 11.05
CA ILE A 22 0.66 3.26 12.41
C ILE A 22 1.48 4.52 12.63
N GLY A 23 1.35 5.15 13.80
CA GLY A 23 2.34 6.16 14.17
C GLY A 23 1.86 7.45 14.78
N GLY A 24 0.60 7.59 15.14
CA GLY A 24 0.21 8.73 15.96
C GLY A 24 0.55 8.54 17.42
N SER A 25 0.40 9.59 18.22
CA SER A 25 0.29 9.46 19.67
C SER A 25 -1.03 8.75 20.05
N PRO A 26 -1.13 8.12 21.23
CA PRO A 26 -2.38 7.48 21.68
C PRO A 26 -3.58 8.42 21.73
N SER A 27 -3.38 9.71 21.99
CA SER A 27 -4.42 10.74 22.08
C SER A 27 -4.75 11.40 20.74
N SER A 28 -3.89 11.24 19.72
CA SER A 28 -4.07 11.79 18.39
C SER A 28 -3.51 10.82 17.34
N PRO A 29 -4.22 9.72 17.01
CA PRO A 29 -3.69 8.67 16.14
C PRO A 29 -3.18 9.11 14.74
N TRP A 30 -3.51 10.32 14.30
CA TRP A 30 -3.13 10.90 13.00
C TRP A 30 -1.89 11.81 13.03
N ASP A 31 -1.36 12.18 14.20
CA ASP A 31 -0.34 13.24 14.33
C ASP A 31 1.09 12.83 13.89
N ARG A 32 1.30 11.52 13.62
CA ARG A 32 2.59 10.94 13.21
C ARG A 32 3.72 11.10 14.25
N ASP A 33 3.39 11.25 15.53
CA ASP A 33 4.34 11.52 16.62
C ASP A 33 4.77 10.25 17.42
N ALA A 34 4.54 9.05 16.90
CA ALA A 34 5.04 7.83 17.53
C ALA A 34 6.54 7.63 17.35
N THR A 35 7.17 6.97 18.31
CA THR A 35 8.57 6.54 18.22
C THR A 35 8.69 5.14 17.63
N PHE A 36 9.53 4.97 16.61
CA PHE A 36 9.70 3.72 15.88
C PHE A 36 11.10 3.14 15.98
N ASP A 37 11.20 1.82 15.88
CA ASP A 37 12.46 1.12 15.63
C ASP A 37 12.90 1.39 14.18
N PRO A 38 14.09 1.98 13.94
CA PRO A 38 14.55 2.32 12.59
C PRO A 38 14.82 1.10 11.70
N THR A 39 15.00 -0.09 12.28
CA THR A 39 15.27 -1.34 11.56
C THR A 39 13.97 -2.04 11.18
N THR A 40 13.04 -2.15 12.14
CA THR A 40 11.82 -2.95 11.95
C THR A 40 10.59 -2.12 11.60
N GLY A 41 10.63 -0.82 11.88
CA GLY A 41 9.52 0.11 11.68
C GLY A 41 8.45 0.03 12.77
N TRP A 42 8.50 -0.93 13.71
CA TRP A 42 7.47 -1.08 14.75
C TRP A 42 7.54 0.04 15.81
N PRO A 43 6.39 0.45 16.39
CA PRO A 43 6.37 1.41 17.48
C PRO A 43 7.06 0.81 18.72
N THR A 44 7.90 1.60 19.37
CA THR A 44 8.69 1.18 20.54
C THR A 44 8.06 1.58 21.87
N ARG A 45 6.96 2.34 21.81
CA ARG A 45 6.20 2.89 22.93
C ARG A 45 4.73 2.94 22.56
N ASP A 46 3.93 3.49 23.47
CA ASP A 46 2.51 3.76 23.26
C ASP A 46 2.28 4.57 21.98
N PHE A 47 1.25 4.18 21.22
CA PHE A 47 0.99 4.71 19.89
C PHE A 47 -0.51 4.66 19.57
N GLY A 48 -0.90 5.48 18.60
CA GLY A 48 -2.18 5.44 17.91
C GLY A 48 -2.02 4.86 16.51
N MET A 49 -3.08 4.22 16.03
CA MET A 49 -3.17 3.64 14.70
C MET A 49 -4.46 4.11 14.03
N VAL A 50 -4.34 4.66 12.82
CA VAL A 50 -5.46 4.92 11.94
C VAL A 50 -5.64 3.70 11.04
N LEU A 51 -6.81 3.08 11.10
CA LEU A 51 -7.18 1.98 10.22
C LEU A 51 -8.08 2.44 9.07
N SER A 52 -8.97 3.41 9.27
CA SER A 52 -9.86 3.97 8.25
C SER A 52 -10.27 5.39 8.61
N THR A 53 -10.39 6.28 7.63
CA THR A 53 -10.90 7.66 7.85
C THR A 53 -12.03 8.10 6.92
N ALA A 54 -12.44 7.29 5.94
CA ALA A 54 -13.47 7.70 4.98
C ALA A 54 -14.18 6.50 4.32
N ALA A 55 -14.64 5.54 5.11
CA ALA A 55 -15.42 4.40 4.63
C ALA A 55 -16.94 4.67 4.63
N ILE A 56 -17.70 3.88 3.87
CA ILE A 56 -19.17 3.97 3.82
C ILE A 56 -19.78 3.36 5.11
N ASP A 57 -19.28 2.19 5.53
CA ASP A 57 -19.64 1.53 6.78
C ASP A 57 -18.54 0.53 7.15
N MET A 58 -18.05 0.63 8.38
CA MET A 58 -17.02 -0.22 8.99
C MET A 58 -17.56 -0.97 10.20
N GLY A 59 -18.87 -1.06 10.36
CA GLY A 59 -19.51 -1.80 11.43
C GLY A 59 -19.14 -3.28 11.40
N GLY A 60 -18.79 -3.82 12.56
CA GLY A 60 -18.42 -5.22 12.67
C GLY A 60 -17.54 -5.53 13.88
N THR A 61 -17.25 -6.83 14.04
CA THR A 61 -16.30 -7.31 15.04
C THR A 61 -15.02 -7.76 14.33
N TYR A 62 -13.94 -7.00 14.54
CA TYR A 62 -12.62 -7.26 13.98
C TYR A 62 -11.77 -8.06 14.98
N LEU A 63 -10.92 -8.95 14.47
CA LEU A 63 -9.94 -9.68 15.28
C LEU A 63 -8.62 -8.91 15.31
N LEU A 64 -8.26 -8.38 16.48
CA LEU A 64 -6.93 -7.84 16.75
C LEU A 64 -6.01 -8.95 17.27
N ASN A 65 -4.80 -9.01 16.74
CA ASN A 65 -3.71 -9.84 17.27
C ASN A 65 -2.38 -9.09 17.18
N ALA A 66 -1.52 -9.22 18.19
CA ALA A 66 -0.19 -8.61 18.23
C ALA A 66 0.78 -9.44 19.08
N GLN A 67 2.08 -9.30 18.83
CA GLN A 67 3.13 -9.71 19.76
C GLN A 67 3.40 -8.59 20.78
N GLY A 68 3.52 -8.95 22.05
CA GLY A 68 3.53 -8.03 23.17
C GLY A 68 2.14 -7.89 23.81
N ASN A 69 2.04 -7.02 24.81
CA ASN A 69 0.81 -6.65 25.50
C ASN A 69 0.64 -5.12 25.49
N ALA A 70 -0.60 -4.67 25.53
CA ALA A 70 -0.96 -3.27 25.67
C ALA A 70 -2.38 -3.17 26.24
N GLN A 71 -2.74 -2.06 26.86
CA GLN A 71 -4.14 -1.66 26.95
C GLN A 71 -4.57 -1.10 25.59
N VAL A 72 -5.71 -1.57 25.09
CA VAL A 72 -6.21 -1.21 23.76
C VAL A 72 -7.55 -0.52 23.93
N ALA A 73 -7.77 0.56 23.17
CA ALA A 73 -9.04 1.25 23.08
C ALA A 73 -9.38 1.58 21.62
N VAL A 74 -10.68 1.69 21.32
CA VAL A 74 -11.14 2.39 20.12
C VAL A 74 -11.04 3.88 20.42
N TYR A 75 -10.39 4.64 19.56
CA TYR A 75 -10.24 6.07 19.74
C TYR A 75 -11.57 6.78 19.48
N GLY A 76 -11.92 7.74 20.34
CA GLY A 76 -13.20 8.46 20.31
C GLY A 76 -13.97 8.30 21.63
N ASP A 77 -15.23 8.71 21.63
CA ASP A 77 -16.13 8.46 22.75
C ASP A 77 -16.69 7.02 22.70
N SER A 78 -17.56 6.67 23.65
CA SER A 78 -18.16 5.34 23.72
C SER A 78 -19.02 4.95 22.52
N SER A 79 -19.41 5.92 21.68
CA SER A 79 -20.14 5.67 20.43
C SER A 79 -19.22 5.26 19.28
N ALA A 80 -17.90 5.47 19.39
CA ALA A 80 -16.95 5.07 18.35
C ALA A 80 -16.73 3.55 18.28
N GLY A 81 -16.91 2.85 19.40
CA GLY A 81 -16.73 1.41 19.51
C GLY A 81 -16.14 0.99 20.85
N ARG A 82 -15.81 -0.30 20.98
CA ARG A 82 -15.23 -0.85 22.21
C ARG A 82 -14.33 -2.05 21.95
N ILE A 83 -13.46 -2.33 22.91
CA ILE A 83 -12.66 -3.56 22.95
C ILE A 83 -13.37 -4.60 23.83
N ALA A 84 -13.39 -5.86 23.38
CA ALA A 84 -13.93 -7.00 24.13
C ALA A 84 -12.98 -8.20 24.03
N ASN A 85 -13.18 -9.19 24.91
CA ASN A 85 -12.46 -10.47 24.89
C ASN A 85 -10.94 -10.33 24.80
N LYS A 86 -10.38 -9.27 25.41
CA LYS A 86 -8.94 -9.04 25.38
C LYS A 86 -8.25 -10.13 26.21
N MET A 87 -7.32 -10.85 25.59
CA MET A 87 -6.49 -11.86 26.24
C MET A 87 -5.02 -11.57 25.97
N TYR A 88 -4.17 -11.88 26.95
CA TYR A 88 -2.72 -11.89 26.78
C TYR A 88 -2.17 -13.24 27.25
N ASN A 89 -1.45 -13.93 26.37
CA ASN A 89 -0.75 -15.16 26.67
C ASN A 89 0.74 -14.84 26.88
N ALA A 90 1.20 -14.95 28.13
CA ALA A 90 2.60 -14.66 28.49
C ALA A 90 3.58 -15.66 27.89
N SER A 91 3.20 -16.93 27.73
CA SER A 91 4.06 -17.98 27.18
C SER A 91 4.37 -17.77 25.69
N THR A 92 3.41 -17.26 24.92
CA THR A 92 3.60 -16.94 23.49
C THR A 92 3.85 -15.46 23.23
N ASN A 93 3.88 -14.63 24.29
CA ASN A 93 3.92 -13.18 24.22
C ASN A 93 2.92 -12.60 23.22
N THR A 94 1.67 -13.06 23.24
CA THR A 94 0.66 -12.72 22.23
C THR A 94 -0.56 -12.08 22.88
N LEU A 95 -0.99 -10.93 22.35
CA LEU A 95 -2.24 -10.27 22.66
C LEU A 95 -3.27 -10.57 21.57
N SER A 96 -4.51 -10.84 21.98
CA SER A 96 -5.67 -10.90 21.09
C SER A 96 -6.84 -10.13 21.68
N ALA A 97 -7.69 -9.55 20.84
CA ALA A 97 -8.92 -8.89 21.28
C ALA A 97 -9.95 -8.81 20.14
N SER A 98 -11.21 -8.61 20.51
CA SER A 98 -12.27 -8.21 19.59
C SER A 98 -12.40 -6.68 19.58
N VAL A 99 -12.21 -6.06 18.41
CA VAL A 99 -12.50 -4.64 18.20
C VAL A 99 -13.92 -4.55 17.65
N ILE A 100 -14.86 -4.02 18.43
CA ILE A 100 -16.28 -3.94 18.08
C ILE A 100 -16.59 -2.52 17.65
N ILE A 101 -16.92 -2.38 16.36
CA ILE A 101 -17.23 -1.12 15.71
C ILE A 101 -18.73 -1.10 15.39
N PRO A 102 -19.47 -0.03 15.75
CA PRO A 102 -20.89 0.07 15.48
C PRO A 102 -21.19 0.26 13.99
N GLN A 103 -22.39 -0.14 13.57
CA GLN A 103 -22.86 0.08 12.21
C GLN A 103 -22.90 1.57 11.87
N GLY A 104 -22.57 1.91 10.62
CA GLY A 104 -22.50 3.28 10.13
C GLY A 104 -21.22 4.01 10.52
N ALA A 105 -20.29 3.39 11.26
CA ALA A 105 -18.99 3.98 11.53
C ALA A 105 -18.20 4.13 10.23
N THR A 106 -17.71 5.34 9.96
CA THR A 106 -16.95 5.64 8.73
C THR A 106 -15.44 5.66 8.97
N GLN A 107 -15.02 5.48 10.22
CA GLN A 107 -13.64 5.54 10.66
C GLN A 107 -13.35 4.47 11.71
N ILE A 108 -12.12 3.96 11.71
CA ILE A 108 -11.59 3.12 12.78
C ILE A 108 -10.22 3.67 13.13
N MET A 109 -10.05 4.01 14.39
CA MET A 109 -8.77 4.40 14.98
C MET A 109 -8.61 3.69 16.31
N LEU A 110 -7.40 3.23 16.62
CA LEU A 110 -7.08 2.49 17.83
C LEU A 110 -5.98 3.21 18.61
N SER A 111 -6.07 3.15 19.93
CA SER A 111 -5.04 3.64 20.85
C SER A 111 -4.47 2.46 21.64
N PHE A 112 -3.14 2.41 21.74
CA PHE A 112 -2.40 1.40 22.49
C PHE A 112 -1.57 2.10 23.55
N ILE A 113 -1.90 1.85 24.82
CA ILE A 113 -1.21 2.43 25.98
C ILE A 113 -0.64 1.34 26.88
N ASN A 114 0.34 1.68 27.73
CA ASN A 114 1.01 0.72 28.60
C ASN A 114 1.55 -0.49 27.81
N THR A 115 2.17 -0.21 26.67
CA THR A 115 2.79 -1.22 25.79
C THR A 115 3.97 -1.91 26.50
N SER A 116 4.03 -3.24 26.44
CA SER A 116 5.16 -4.01 26.99
C SER A 116 6.43 -3.81 26.15
N GLY A 117 7.60 -3.69 26.76
CA GLY A 117 8.87 -3.59 26.02
C GLY A 117 9.15 -4.82 25.14
N PRO A 118 9.67 -4.66 23.90
CA PRO A 118 10.18 -3.43 23.25
C PRO A 118 9.11 -2.61 22.48
N GLY A 119 7.82 -2.75 22.79
CA GLY A 119 6.69 -2.22 22.03
C GLY A 119 5.85 -3.35 21.39
N LEU A 120 4.67 -3.02 20.85
CA LEU A 120 3.87 -4.02 20.12
C LEU A 120 4.48 -4.29 18.74
N GLN A 121 4.57 -5.56 18.39
CA GLN A 121 5.04 -6.01 17.09
C GLN A 121 4.01 -6.91 16.43
N ASN A 122 4.21 -7.18 15.15
CA ASN A 122 3.43 -8.14 14.39
C ASN A 122 1.90 -7.94 14.47
N ILE A 123 1.46 -6.69 14.56
CA ILE A 123 0.06 -6.30 14.69
C ILE A 123 -0.72 -6.72 13.44
N SER A 124 -1.92 -7.26 13.64
CA SER A 124 -2.92 -7.55 12.61
C SER A 124 -4.31 -7.21 13.13
N VAL A 125 -5.10 -6.49 12.33
CA VAL A 125 -6.52 -6.25 12.56
C VAL A 125 -7.28 -6.81 11.37
N LEU A 126 -8.03 -7.89 11.60
CA LEU A 126 -8.70 -8.65 10.56
C LEU A 126 -10.19 -8.34 10.55
N GLN A 127 -10.75 -8.19 9.35
CA GLN A 127 -12.17 -7.90 9.14
C GLN A 127 -13.08 -8.99 9.71
N PRO A 128 -14.36 -8.67 9.99
CA PRO A 128 -15.34 -9.70 10.37
C PRO A 128 -15.34 -10.88 9.39
N GLY A 129 -15.31 -12.10 9.92
CA GLY A 129 -15.26 -13.34 9.14
C GLY A 129 -13.86 -13.81 8.73
N TYR A 130 -12.80 -13.09 9.13
CA TYR A 130 -11.40 -13.47 8.92
C TYR A 130 -10.74 -13.92 10.23
N ASP A 131 -9.87 -14.92 10.14
CA ASP A 131 -9.05 -15.42 11.24
C ASP A 131 -7.55 -15.34 10.93
N LEU A 132 -6.70 -15.75 11.88
CA LEU A 132 -5.24 -15.68 11.71
C LEU A 132 -4.70 -16.51 10.54
N THR A 133 -5.41 -17.54 10.08
CA THR A 133 -5.01 -18.33 8.90
C THR A 133 -5.18 -17.53 7.60
N SER A 134 -6.12 -16.58 7.62
CA SER A 134 -6.43 -15.69 6.49
C SER A 134 -5.71 -14.34 6.53
N LYS A 135 -4.74 -14.16 7.44
CA LYS A 135 -4.03 -12.88 7.65
C LYS A 135 -3.34 -12.34 6.40
N SER A 136 -2.94 -13.21 5.48
CA SER A 136 -2.33 -12.84 4.21
C SER A 136 -3.31 -12.71 3.05
N ASN A 137 -4.62 -12.91 3.27
CA ASN A 137 -5.57 -12.98 2.18
C ASN A 137 -6.04 -11.58 1.76
N ILE A 138 -6.30 -11.42 0.46
CA ILE A 138 -7.15 -10.35 -0.03
C ILE A 138 -8.58 -10.64 0.41
N THR A 139 -9.35 -9.63 0.81
CA THR A 139 -10.72 -9.90 1.25
C THR A 139 -11.62 -10.24 0.06
N ASN A 140 -12.56 -11.15 0.30
CA ASN A 140 -13.49 -11.67 -0.69
C ASN A 140 -14.34 -10.54 -1.27
N LEU A 141 -14.65 -9.51 -0.47
CA LEU A 141 -15.42 -8.36 -0.92
C LEU A 141 -14.66 -7.57 -1.99
N MET A 142 -13.35 -7.33 -1.82
CA MET A 142 -12.55 -6.67 -2.85
C MET A 142 -12.35 -7.57 -4.06
N LEU A 143 -12.05 -8.85 -3.88
CA LEU A 143 -11.92 -9.78 -5.01
C LEU A 143 -13.21 -9.81 -5.83
N THR A 144 -14.36 -9.89 -5.17
CA THR A 144 -15.68 -9.83 -5.80
C THR A 144 -15.88 -8.50 -6.52
N HIS A 145 -15.59 -7.38 -5.87
CA HIS A 145 -15.77 -6.05 -6.47
C HIS A 145 -14.92 -5.86 -7.72
N LEU A 146 -13.64 -6.26 -7.66
CA LEU A 146 -12.67 -6.10 -8.74
C LEU A 146 -12.82 -7.11 -9.86
N SER A 147 -13.34 -8.31 -9.58
CA SER A 147 -13.60 -9.35 -10.59
C SER A 147 -14.59 -8.94 -11.69
N ARG A 148 -15.29 -7.82 -11.51
CA ARG A 148 -16.21 -7.24 -12.50
C ARG A 148 -15.48 -6.51 -13.64
N PHE A 149 -14.18 -6.25 -13.48
CA PHE A 149 -13.36 -5.58 -14.47
C PHE A 149 -12.43 -6.58 -15.14
N SER A 150 -12.25 -6.46 -16.46
CA SER A 150 -11.29 -7.26 -17.21
C SER A 150 -9.85 -6.75 -17.06
N ILE A 151 -9.67 -5.52 -16.60
CA ILE A 151 -8.36 -4.87 -16.43
C ILE A 151 -8.36 -3.98 -15.18
N ILE A 152 -7.27 -4.01 -14.42
CA ILE A 152 -7.05 -3.13 -13.27
C ILE A 152 -5.85 -2.24 -13.53
N ARG A 153 -6.07 -0.91 -13.42
CA ARG A 153 -5.01 0.09 -13.53
C ARG A 153 -4.45 0.45 -12.16
N PHE A 154 -3.18 0.11 -11.91
CA PHE A 154 -2.50 0.26 -10.62
C PHE A 154 -1.87 1.65 -10.41
N MET A 155 -2.49 2.71 -10.92
CA MET A 155 -1.94 4.08 -10.89
C MET A 155 -1.72 4.61 -9.46
N ASP A 156 -2.79 4.63 -8.66
CA ASP A 156 -2.74 5.09 -7.28
C ASP A 156 -2.06 4.09 -6.35
N TRP A 157 -2.03 2.81 -6.76
CA TRP A 157 -1.41 1.75 -6.00
C TRP A 157 0.10 1.99 -5.82
N THR A 158 0.80 2.26 -6.92
CA THR A 158 2.21 2.71 -6.90
C THR A 158 2.33 4.23 -6.79
N SER A 159 1.20 4.90 -6.56
CA SER A 159 1.10 6.29 -6.14
C SER A 159 1.78 7.23 -7.16
N ARG A 160 1.53 6.95 -8.44
CA ARG A 160 2.32 7.42 -9.59
C ARG A 160 2.48 8.93 -9.66
N ASN A 161 1.43 9.70 -9.42
CA ASN A 161 1.46 11.16 -9.50
C ASN A 161 2.41 11.84 -8.50
N THR A 162 2.79 11.14 -7.43
CA THR A 162 3.71 11.68 -6.42
C THR A 162 4.97 10.84 -6.28
N ASN A 163 5.14 9.79 -7.09
CA ASN A 163 6.27 8.88 -7.00
C ASN A 163 7.50 9.43 -7.74
N LEU A 164 8.54 9.73 -6.96
CA LEU A 164 9.83 10.26 -7.38
C LEU A 164 10.95 9.19 -7.39
N GLU A 165 10.62 7.91 -7.21
CA GLU A 165 11.58 6.82 -7.31
C GLU A 165 12.24 6.81 -8.71
N VAL A 166 13.56 6.72 -8.71
CA VAL A 166 14.44 6.66 -9.88
C VAL A 166 15.13 5.29 -9.93
N ASN A 167 15.62 4.80 -8.79
CA ASN A 167 16.40 3.57 -8.69
C ASN A 167 15.63 2.44 -8.01
N TRP A 168 15.90 1.18 -8.40
CA TRP A 168 15.17 0.03 -7.87
C TRP A 168 15.29 -0.12 -6.35
N ASN A 169 16.45 0.22 -5.79
CA ASN A 169 16.72 0.14 -4.35
C ASN A 169 15.93 1.16 -3.50
N GLU A 170 15.24 2.12 -4.13
CA GLU A 170 14.35 3.07 -3.46
C GLU A 170 12.95 2.49 -3.24
N THR A 171 12.59 1.40 -3.95
CA THR A 171 11.28 0.77 -3.85
C THR A 171 11.00 0.25 -2.44
N THR A 172 9.73 0.33 -2.04
CA THR A 172 9.30 -0.13 -0.70
C THR A 172 9.35 -1.66 -0.63
N PRO A 173 10.04 -2.26 0.35
CA PRO A 173 10.07 -3.71 0.49
C PRO A 173 8.78 -4.25 1.11
N LEU A 174 8.43 -5.50 0.79
CA LEU A 174 7.19 -6.13 1.25
C LEU A 174 7.08 -6.27 2.77
N ASN A 175 8.21 -6.40 3.46
CA ASN A 175 8.26 -6.49 4.93
C ASN A 175 8.25 -5.12 5.62
N TRP A 176 8.13 -4.02 4.87
CA TRP A 176 7.99 -2.72 5.47
C TRP A 176 6.62 -2.57 6.14
N LEU A 177 6.59 -1.92 7.29
CA LEU A 177 5.41 -1.83 8.14
C LEU A 177 4.23 -1.15 7.43
N GLN A 178 4.42 -0.01 6.79
CA GLN A 178 3.31 0.77 6.26
C GLN A 178 3.63 1.44 4.92
N TYR A 179 2.67 1.42 4.00
CA TYR A 179 2.85 1.91 2.64
C TYR A 179 2.33 3.34 2.48
N THR A 180 2.60 4.19 3.48
CA THR A 180 2.26 5.61 3.46
C THR A 180 3.45 6.46 3.03
N PRO A 181 3.25 7.60 2.36
CA PRO A 181 4.33 8.49 1.95
C PRO A 181 5.33 8.76 3.09
N SER A 182 6.64 8.67 2.85
CA SER A 182 7.30 8.51 1.54
C SER A 182 7.32 7.08 0.96
N LYS A 183 6.82 6.08 1.69
CA LYS A 183 6.68 4.68 1.23
C LYS A 183 5.41 4.47 0.44
N ARG A 184 5.36 3.40 -0.35
CA ARG A 184 4.27 3.10 -1.31
C ARG A 184 4.02 1.60 -1.36
N ASN A 185 2.91 1.18 -1.98
CA ASN A 185 2.66 -0.25 -2.11
C ASN A 185 3.77 -0.90 -2.94
N PRO A 186 4.41 -1.97 -2.44
CA PRO A 186 5.48 -2.67 -3.15
C PRO A 186 4.99 -3.24 -4.49
N TRP A 187 5.84 -3.20 -5.52
CA TRP A 187 5.54 -3.82 -6.81
C TRP A 187 5.11 -5.29 -6.70
N LYS A 188 5.66 -6.03 -5.73
CA LYS A 188 5.33 -7.45 -5.47
C LYS A 188 3.86 -7.69 -5.12
N THR A 189 3.15 -6.66 -4.65
CA THR A 189 1.73 -6.78 -4.32
C THR A 189 0.84 -6.87 -5.56
N ILE A 190 1.28 -6.35 -6.72
CA ILE A 190 0.51 -6.37 -7.97
C ILE A 190 0.28 -7.81 -8.48
N PRO A 191 1.33 -8.63 -8.74
CA PRO A 191 1.13 -10.01 -9.15
C PRO A 191 0.44 -10.83 -8.06
N PHE A 192 0.71 -10.54 -6.78
CA PHE A 192 0.01 -11.17 -5.68
C PHE A 192 -1.51 -10.99 -5.78
N ILE A 193 -2.00 -9.75 -5.97
CA ILE A 193 -3.42 -9.44 -6.14
C ILE A 193 -3.98 -10.05 -7.42
N ALA A 194 -3.32 -9.83 -8.56
CA ALA A 194 -3.81 -10.26 -9.87
C ALA A 194 -4.00 -11.78 -9.95
N ASN A 195 -3.13 -12.55 -9.29
CA ASN A 195 -3.23 -14.00 -9.25
C ASN A 195 -4.34 -14.53 -8.33
N GLN A 196 -5.04 -13.69 -7.56
CA GLN A 196 -6.14 -14.13 -6.68
C GLN A 196 -7.47 -14.25 -7.41
N PHE A 197 -7.59 -13.73 -8.64
CA PHE A 197 -8.84 -13.77 -9.38
C PHE A 197 -9.05 -15.13 -10.04
N ASN A 198 -10.28 -15.65 -9.93
CA ASN A 198 -10.67 -16.87 -10.64
C ASN A 198 -10.83 -16.65 -12.16
N SER A 199 -11.07 -15.41 -12.56
CA SER A 199 -11.12 -14.97 -13.97
C SER A 199 -9.81 -14.28 -14.34
N ASN A 200 -9.48 -14.27 -15.64
CA ASN A 200 -8.33 -13.48 -16.12
C ASN A 200 -8.63 -11.99 -15.94
N VAL A 201 -7.79 -11.30 -15.16
CA VAL A 201 -7.87 -9.85 -14.95
C VAL A 201 -6.51 -9.28 -15.33
N ASP A 202 -6.47 -8.56 -16.44
CA ASP A 202 -5.26 -7.93 -16.97
C ASP A 202 -4.80 -6.78 -16.07
N ILE A 203 -3.51 -6.46 -16.14
CA ILE A 203 -2.93 -5.38 -15.34
C ILE A 203 -2.46 -4.24 -16.22
N TRP A 204 -2.72 -3.01 -15.77
CA TRP A 204 -2.15 -1.80 -16.35
C TRP A 204 -1.26 -1.10 -15.32
N ILE A 205 0.05 -1.17 -15.58
CA ILE A 205 1.10 -0.63 -14.72
C ILE A 205 1.75 0.61 -15.33
N LYS A 206 2.35 1.43 -14.46
CA LYS A 206 2.98 2.69 -14.84
C LYS A 206 4.41 2.77 -14.36
N ILE A 207 5.31 3.07 -15.26
CA ILE A 207 6.73 3.28 -14.95
C ILE A 207 6.97 4.74 -14.54
N PRO A 208 7.72 5.03 -13.48
CA PRO A 208 8.08 6.40 -13.13
C PRO A 208 8.81 7.14 -14.26
N TYR A 209 8.54 8.44 -14.45
CA TYR A 209 9.18 9.22 -15.53
C TYR A 209 10.71 9.29 -15.40
N GLY A 210 11.22 9.17 -14.18
CA GLY A 210 12.65 9.18 -13.87
C GLY A 210 13.26 7.80 -13.65
N ALA A 211 12.50 6.72 -13.86
CA ALA A 211 13.00 5.37 -13.63
C ALA A 211 14.21 5.07 -14.53
N THR A 212 15.25 4.47 -13.95
CA THR A 212 16.39 3.95 -14.71
C THR A 212 16.04 2.67 -15.46
N ASP A 213 16.85 2.29 -16.43
CA ASP A 213 16.72 1.00 -17.12
C ASP A 213 16.75 -0.19 -16.15
N ASP A 214 17.59 -0.10 -15.11
CA ASP A 214 17.64 -1.10 -14.03
C ASP A 214 16.31 -1.20 -13.27
N TYR A 215 15.67 -0.08 -12.97
CA TYR A 215 14.33 -0.08 -12.36
C TYR A 215 13.32 -0.81 -13.26
N VAL A 216 13.29 -0.47 -14.55
CA VAL A 216 12.37 -1.08 -15.52
C VAL A 216 12.63 -2.58 -15.66
N LEU A 217 13.90 -2.98 -15.75
CA LEU A 217 14.30 -4.38 -15.85
C LEU A 217 13.86 -5.18 -14.62
N ASN A 218 14.05 -4.65 -13.41
CA ASN A 218 13.61 -5.30 -12.18
C ASN A 218 12.08 -5.43 -12.10
N VAL A 219 11.32 -4.41 -12.53
CA VAL A 219 9.85 -4.51 -12.63
C VAL A 219 9.46 -5.61 -13.63
N ALA A 220 10.07 -5.65 -14.81
CA ALA A 220 9.79 -6.65 -15.84
C ALA A 220 10.10 -8.08 -15.35
N GLN A 221 11.27 -8.28 -14.74
CA GLN A 221 11.66 -9.57 -14.16
C GLN A 221 10.72 -10.00 -13.04
N LEU A 222 10.29 -9.06 -12.19
CA LEU A 222 9.33 -9.35 -11.13
C LEU A 222 8.01 -9.87 -11.71
N MET A 223 7.47 -9.18 -12.73
CA MET A 223 6.21 -9.60 -13.36
C MET A 223 6.36 -10.94 -14.07
N LEU A 224 7.43 -11.13 -14.84
CA LEU A 224 7.72 -12.39 -15.53
C LEU A 224 7.77 -13.58 -14.57
N ASN A 225 8.34 -13.39 -13.38
CA ASN A 225 8.54 -14.45 -12.40
C ASN A 225 7.34 -14.73 -11.50
N GLN A 226 6.44 -13.77 -11.31
CA GLN A 226 5.39 -13.85 -10.28
C GLN A 226 3.96 -13.72 -10.80
N LEU A 227 3.76 -13.12 -11.98
CA LEU A 227 2.43 -12.97 -12.56
C LEU A 227 2.03 -14.26 -13.26
N ASN A 228 0.75 -14.63 -13.17
CA ASN A 228 0.20 -15.72 -13.98
C ASN A 228 0.46 -15.42 -15.48
N PRO A 229 1.08 -16.33 -16.25
CA PRO A 229 1.47 -16.08 -17.63
C PRO A 229 0.29 -15.87 -18.59
N THR A 230 -0.95 -16.11 -18.18
CA THR A 230 -2.15 -15.80 -18.98
C THR A 230 -2.61 -14.34 -18.86
N ILE A 231 -2.06 -13.58 -17.90
CA ILE A 231 -2.44 -12.20 -17.63
C ILE A 231 -1.64 -11.27 -18.56
N ASN A 232 -2.34 -10.40 -19.28
CA ASN A 232 -1.69 -9.39 -20.11
C ASN A 232 -1.23 -8.20 -19.25
N ILE A 233 -0.09 -7.63 -19.65
CA ILE A 233 0.50 -6.45 -19.01
C ILE A 233 0.45 -5.27 -19.98
N TYR A 234 -0.30 -4.24 -19.61
CA TYR A 234 -0.28 -2.94 -20.27
C TYR A 234 0.68 -2.03 -19.53
N VAL A 235 1.65 -1.47 -20.25
CA VAL A 235 2.67 -0.58 -19.68
C VAL A 235 2.42 0.84 -20.19
N GLU A 236 2.29 1.78 -19.26
CA GLU A 236 2.27 3.22 -19.53
C GLU A 236 3.53 3.86 -18.96
N PHE A 237 4.15 4.73 -19.74
CA PHE A 237 5.24 5.56 -19.27
C PHE A 237 4.65 6.79 -18.53
N SER A 238 4.89 6.88 -17.23
CA SER A 238 4.41 7.94 -16.33
C SER A 238 2.88 8.07 -16.22
N ASN A 239 2.36 9.28 -15.98
CA ASN A 239 0.95 9.67 -16.00
C ASN A 239 0.84 11.14 -16.40
N GLU A 240 -0.12 11.50 -17.27
CA GLU A 240 -0.47 12.90 -17.58
C GLU A 240 0.73 13.80 -17.86
N LEU A 241 1.61 13.40 -18.77
CA LEU A 241 2.77 14.20 -19.18
C LEU A 241 2.41 15.54 -19.83
N TRP A 242 1.13 15.75 -20.15
CA TRP A 242 0.56 17.00 -20.64
C TRP A 242 0.14 17.97 -19.52
N ASN A 243 0.00 17.49 -18.28
CA ASN A 243 -0.58 18.26 -17.18
C ASN A 243 0.49 18.87 -16.27
N PHE A 244 0.76 20.16 -16.47
CA PHE A 244 1.83 20.90 -15.77
C PHE A 244 1.62 21.11 -14.26
N ILE A 245 0.47 20.69 -13.69
CA ILE A 245 0.34 20.60 -12.23
C ILE A 245 1.25 19.52 -11.64
N PHE A 246 1.65 18.53 -12.43
CA PHE A 246 2.50 17.45 -11.98
C PHE A 246 3.94 17.61 -12.44
N ALA A 247 4.89 17.27 -11.57
CA ALA A 247 6.32 17.40 -11.84
C ALA A 247 6.77 16.64 -13.10
N GLN A 248 6.12 15.51 -13.41
CA GLN A 248 6.45 14.73 -14.60
C GLN A 248 6.21 15.46 -15.93
N ALA A 249 5.24 16.38 -16.02
CA ALA A 249 5.00 17.12 -17.25
C ALA A 249 6.15 18.09 -17.54
N THR A 250 6.60 18.80 -16.51
CA THR A 250 7.79 19.66 -16.59
C THR A 250 9.05 18.86 -16.91
N ALA A 251 9.24 17.70 -16.27
CA ALA A 251 10.37 16.82 -16.54
C ALA A 251 10.37 16.31 -17.99
N ASN A 252 9.20 15.92 -18.51
CA ASN A 252 9.04 15.47 -19.89
C ASN A 252 9.35 16.59 -20.90
N LEU A 253 8.86 17.81 -20.67
CA LEU A 253 9.21 18.96 -21.50
C LEU A 253 10.72 19.23 -21.50
N LYS A 254 11.37 19.17 -20.33
CA LYS A 254 12.82 19.35 -20.22
C LYS A 254 13.58 18.26 -20.99
N ALA A 255 13.17 17.00 -20.86
CA ALA A 255 13.79 15.89 -21.58
C ALA A 255 13.63 16.02 -23.10
N ALA A 256 12.45 16.44 -23.57
CA ALA A 256 12.21 16.70 -24.99
C ALA A 256 13.12 17.81 -25.54
N ASN A 257 13.23 18.94 -24.82
CA ASN A 257 14.12 20.04 -25.22
C ASN A 257 15.60 19.61 -25.20
N ASP A 258 16.03 18.85 -24.19
CA ASP A 258 17.41 18.34 -24.09
C ASP A 258 17.76 17.41 -25.25
N SER A 259 16.82 16.55 -25.65
CA SER A 259 16.97 15.64 -26.79
C SER A 259 17.29 16.40 -28.09
N VAL A 260 16.60 17.51 -28.34
CA VAL A 260 16.83 18.35 -29.53
C VAL A 260 18.10 19.20 -29.41
N LEU A 261 18.33 19.84 -28.26
CA LEU A 261 19.39 20.84 -28.11
C LEU A 261 20.78 20.21 -27.86
N ASN A 262 20.82 19.04 -27.22
CA ASN A 262 22.06 18.47 -26.68
C ASN A 262 22.34 17.04 -27.15
N GLN A 263 21.39 16.36 -27.81
CA GLN A 263 21.53 14.96 -28.21
C GLN A 263 21.36 14.72 -29.73
N ASP A 264 21.37 15.78 -30.53
CA ASP A 264 21.18 15.75 -31.99
C ASP A 264 19.80 15.19 -32.44
N ASP A 265 18.76 15.32 -31.60
CA ASP A 265 17.41 14.78 -31.81
C ASP A 265 17.45 13.30 -32.29
N PRO A 266 17.95 12.38 -31.45
CA PRO A 266 18.17 10.99 -31.84
C PRO A 266 16.85 10.27 -32.15
N LEU A 267 15.73 10.80 -31.64
CA LEU A 267 14.39 10.27 -31.86
C LEU A 267 13.66 10.96 -33.03
N ARG A 268 14.24 12.02 -33.61
CA ARG A 268 13.66 12.82 -34.70
C ARG A 268 12.22 13.24 -34.42
N LEU A 269 11.94 13.62 -33.17
CA LEU A 269 10.59 14.03 -32.74
C LEU A 269 10.34 15.52 -32.98
N ALA A 270 11.28 16.24 -33.59
CA ALA A 270 11.08 17.61 -34.02
C ALA A 270 9.88 17.72 -34.99
N TYR A 271 8.77 18.26 -34.47
CA TYR A 271 7.67 18.75 -35.28
C TYR A 271 8.11 20.10 -35.91
N ASP A 272 8.87 20.01 -37.00
CA ASP A 272 9.41 21.17 -37.72
C ASP A 272 8.47 21.66 -38.84
N ASN A 273 7.27 21.07 -38.96
CA ASN A 273 6.30 21.32 -40.03
C ASN A 273 6.85 21.11 -41.46
N SER A 274 8.06 20.53 -41.62
CA SER A 274 8.79 20.50 -42.88
C SER A 274 9.36 19.12 -43.25
N THR A 275 9.70 18.28 -42.27
CA THR A 275 10.32 16.94 -42.45
C THR A 275 9.51 15.79 -41.85
N SER A 276 8.34 16.04 -41.26
CA SER A 276 7.61 15.02 -40.52
C SER A 276 6.99 13.93 -41.42
N ILE A 277 7.45 12.69 -41.25
CA ILE A 277 6.73 11.48 -41.67
C ILE A 277 5.46 11.42 -40.83
N ARG A 278 4.28 11.44 -41.47
CA ARG A 278 3.03 11.02 -40.81
C ARG A 278 3.24 9.59 -40.34
N VAL A 279 3.28 9.38 -39.03
CA VAL A 279 3.14 8.03 -38.48
C VAL A 279 1.71 7.58 -38.83
N PRO A 280 1.52 6.48 -39.59
CA PRO A 280 0.19 5.99 -39.98
C PRO A 280 -0.65 5.52 -38.78
#